data_AF-A0A482Y4A0-F1
#
_entry.id   AF-A0A482Y4A0-F1
#
_cell.length_a   1.000
_cell.length_b   1.000
_cell.length_c   1.000
_cell.angle_alpha   90.00
_cell.angle_beta   90.00
_cell.angle_gamma   90.00
#
_symmetry.space_group_name_H-M   'P 1'
#
loop_
_entity.id
_entity.type
_entity.pdbx_description
1 polymer ?
#
loop_
_entity_poly.entity_id
_entity_poly.type
_entity_poly.pdbx_seq_one_letter_code
_entity_poly.pdbx_strand_id
1 'polypeptide(L)'
;METRSDFDVSHVLEQIEKLKEENKMLKSKVQELEKRDDVTDSRLRAVNRSLENLENKVEDIETTRRLSSDIEATLSPIEYALIENEDYSDSAYLPRKKHVRAANIVAKFQDWSVRTKRDGERIRVKDEKVKELYNEAYGESLSSKQLSRVFSAVEALSDSKIIHRTDSGHELFLPKTEALVTNMDELKELSTNKTDE
;
A
#
# COMPACT_ATOMS: atom_id res chain seq x y z
N MET A 1 66.32 -40.45 -39.54
CA MET A 1 65.38 -39.72 -40.41
C MET A 1 64.03 -39.76 -39.73
N GLU A 2 63.91 -39.05 -38.62
CA GLU A 2 62.70 -38.89 -37.80
C GLU A 2 62.85 -37.49 -37.19
N THR A 3 61.83 -36.63 -37.26
CA THR A 3 61.68 -35.37 -36.47
C THR A 3 60.60 -34.43 -37.01
N ARG A 4 60.14 -34.57 -38.26
CA ARG A 4 59.12 -33.64 -38.79
C ARG A 4 57.68 -33.95 -38.34
N SER A 5 57.37 -35.18 -37.95
CA SER A 5 56.02 -35.59 -37.54
C SER A 5 55.70 -35.26 -36.07
N ASP A 6 56.67 -35.42 -35.16
CA ASP A 6 56.44 -35.20 -33.72
C ASP A 6 56.36 -33.71 -33.34
N PHE A 7 57.02 -32.84 -34.12
CA PHE A 7 56.99 -31.39 -33.91
C PHE A 7 55.59 -30.80 -34.18
N ASP A 8 54.89 -31.30 -35.19
CA ASP A 8 53.52 -30.87 -35.53
C ASP A 8 52.49 -31.37 -34.52
N VAL A 9 52.63 -32.63 -34.04
CA VAL A 9 51.72 -33.20 -33.04
C VAL A 9 51.85 -32.50 -31.69
N SER A 10 53.08 -32.21 -31.26
CA SER A 10 53.32 -31.48 -30.00
C SER A 10 52.73 -30.07 -30.02
N HIS A 11 52.90 -29.33 -31.13
CA HIS A 11 52.35 -27.98 -31.28
C HIS A 11 50.82 -27.97 -31.30
N VAL A 12 50.20 -28.95 -31.97
CA VAL A 12 48.75 -29.12 -31.98
C VAL A 12 48.21 -29.46 -30.60
N LEU A 13 48.90 -30.31 -29.82
CA LEU A 13 48.51 -30.65 -28.45
C LEU A 13 48.57 -29.43 -27.52
N GLU A 14 49.63 -28.61 -27.61
CA GLU A 14 49.72 -27.36 -26.83
C GLU A 14 48.61 -26.36 -27.19
N GLN A 15 48.25 -26.25 -28.48
CA GLN A 15 47.13 -25.39 -28.90
C GLN A 15 45.78 -25.90 -28.37
N ILE A 16 45.55 -27.22 -28.39
CA ILE A 16 44.34 -27.83 -27.83
C ILE A 16 44.25 -27.58 -26.34
N GLU A 17 45.36 -27.67 -25.62
CA GLU A 17 45.40 -27.44 -24.17
C GLU A 17 45.13 -25.98 -23.81
N LYS A 18 45.72 -25.03 -24.57
CA LYS A 18 45.40 -23.60 -24.45
C LYS A 18 43.93 -23.31 -24.73
N LEU A 19 43.37 -23.87 -25.80
CA LEU A 19 41.95 -23.69 -26.15
C LEU A 19 41.02 -24.30 -25.09
N LYS A 20 41.39 -25.43 -24.48
CA LYS A 20 40.62 -26.02 -23.37
C LYS A 20 40.59 -25.12 -22.14
N GLU A 21 41.74 -24.56 -21.76
CA GLU A 21 41.82 -23.66 -20.61
C GLU A 21 41.08 -22.34 -20.86
N GLU A 22 41.19 -21.79 -22.07
CA GLU A 22 40.45 -20.59 -22.47
C GLU A 22 38.93 -20.82 -22.48
N ASN A 23 38.48 -21.99 -22.98
CA ASN A 23 37.07 -22.38 -22.97
C ASN A 23 36.54 -22.54 -21.53
N LYS A 24 37.36 -23.07 -20.62
CA LYS A 24 37.02 -23.20 -19.20
C LYS A 24 36.90 -21.84 -18.52
N MET A 25 37.82 -20.91 -18.79
CA MET A 25 37.73 -19.53 -18.29
C MET A 25 36.50 -18.80 -18.83
N LEU A 26 36.20 -18.94 -20.13
CA LEU A 26 35.01 -18.35 -20.74
C LEU A 26 33.72 -18.89 -20.12
N LYS A 27 33.62 -20.21 -19.90
CA LYS A 27 32.47 -20.82 -19.21
C LYS A 27 32.28 -20.28 -17.79
N SER A 28 33.37 -20.14 -17.03
CA SER A 28 33.30 -19.56 -15.70
C SER A 28 32.82 -18.10 -15.73
N LYS A 29 33.24 -17.33 -16.74
CA LYS A 29 32.85 -15.93 -16.90
C LYS A 29 31.38 -15.77 -17.30
N VAL A 30 30.87 -16.65 -18.16
CA VAL A 30 29.44 -16.71 -18.51
C VAL A 30 28.59 -16.97 -17.25
N GLN A 31 28.96 -17.97 -16.44
CA GLN A 31 28.22 -18.28 -15.20
C GLN A 31 28.25 -17.12 -14.19
N GLU A 32 29.35 -16.36 -14.12
CA GLU A 32 29.42 -15.18 -13.27
C GLU A 32 28.52 -14.05 -13.77
N LEU A 33 28.45 -13.85 -15.10
CA LEU A 33 27.58 -12.86 -15.72
C LEU A 33 26.10 -13.21 -15.54
N GLU A 34 25.71 -14.47 -15.73
CA GLU A 34 24.33 -14.94 -15.50
C GLU A 34 23.89 -14.68 -14.05
N LYS A 35 24.75 -14.99 -13.07
CA LYS A 35 24.46 -14.70 -11.65
C LYS A 35 24.32 -13.21 -11.37
N ARG A 36 25.12 -12.35 -12.02
CA ARG A 36 24.99 -10.89 -11.88
C ARG A 36 23.71 -10.38 -12.51
N ASP A 37 23.28 -10.98 -13.60
CA ASP A 37 22.03 -10.64 -14.30
C ASP A 37 20.84 -10.95 -13.39
N ASP A 38 20.76 -12.16 -12.82
CA ASP A 38 19.69 -12.56 -11.88
C ASP A 38 19.57 -11.62 -10.66
N VAL A 39 20.72 -11.17 -10.12
CA VAL A 39 20.76 -10.21 -9.01
C VAL A 39 20.28 -8.83 -9.45
N THR A 40 20.64 -8.39 -10.65
CA THR A 40 20.22 -7.11 -11.22
C THR A 40 18.71 -7.11 -11.49
N ASP A 41 18.20 -8.21 -12.05
CA ASP A 41 16.78 -8.42 -12.32
C ASP A 41 15.95 -8.41 -11.03
N SER A 42 16.45 -9.07 -9.98
CA SER A 42 15.84 -9.05 -8.65
C SER A 42 15.83 -7.65 -8.03
N ARG A 43 16.91 -6.88 -8.19
CA ARG A 43 16.98 -5.48 -7.74
C ARG A 43 16.02 -4.57 -8.51
N LEU A 44 15.93 -4.73 -9.83
CA LEU A 44 14.99 -3.99 -10.68
C LEU A 44 13.53 -4.25 -10.26
N ARG A 45 13.15 -5.50 -9.98
CA ARG A 45 11.81 -5.82 -9.47
C ARG A 45 11.52 -5.18 -8.10
N ALA A 46 12.52 -5.11 -7.22
CA ALA A 46 12.37 -4.45 -5.91
C ALA A 46 12.23 -2.93 -6.05
N VAL A 47 12.99 -2.32 -6.96
CA VAL A 47 12.90 -0.88 -7.26
C VAL A 47 11.55 -0.55 -7.89
N ASN A 48 11.07 -1.32 -8.87
CA ASN A 48 9.76 -1.10 -9.48
C ASN A 48 8.61 -1.16 -8.45
N ARG A 49 8.65 -2.13 -7.52
CA ARG A 49 7.67 -2.18 -6.41
C ARG A 49 7.77 -0.97 -5.48
N SER A 50 8.98 -0.44 -5.28
CA SER A 50 9.19 0.73 -4.44
C SER A 50 8.70 2.01 -5.12
N LEU A 51 8.91 2.14 -6.43
CA LEU A 51 8.35 3.18 -7.28
C LEU A 51 6.82 3.16 -7.25
N GLU A 52 6.21 2.00 -7.49
CA GLU A 52 4.76 1.84 -7.43
C GLU A 52 4.20 2.22 -6.04
N ASN A 53 4.91 1.86 -4.96
CA ASN A 53 4.54 2.29 -3.60
C ASN A 53 4.69 3.81 -3.39
N LEU A 54 5.67 4.46 -4.02
CA LEU A 54 5.89 5.91 -3.91
C LEU A 54 4.88 6.68 -4.75
N GLU A 55 4.61 6.25 -5.98
CA GLU A 55 3.55 6.81 -6.84
C GLU A 55 2.20 6.72 -6.14
N ASN A 56 1.91 5.58 -5.51
CA ASN A 56 0.72 5.41 -4.70
C ASN A 56 0.63 6.40 -3.53
N LYS A 57 1.76 6.75 -2.90
CA LYS A 57 1.80 7.74 -1.81
C LYS A 57 1.70 9.18 -2.31
N VAL A 58 2.31 9.49 -3.47
CA VAL A 58 2.24 10.82 -4.09
C VAL A 58 0.82 11.10 -4.57
N GLU A 59 0.17 10.13 -5.20
CA GLU A 59 -1.23 10.27 -5.64
C GLU A 59 -2.17 10.42 -4.44
N ASP A 60 -1.96 9.65 -3.36
CA ASP A 60 -2.73 9.81 -2.11
C ASP A 60 -2.60 11.26 -1.56
N ILE A 61 -1.42 11.90 -1.65
CA ILE A 61 -1.17 13.31 -1.24
C ILE A 61 -1.84 14.32 -2.19
N GLU A 62 -1.85 14.05 -3.50
CA GLU A 62 -2.45 14.96 -4.49
C GLU A 62 -3.98 14.99 -4.41
N THR A 63 -4.63 13.86 -4.08
CA THR A 63 -6.08 13.84 -3.78
C THR A 63 -6.43 14.75 -2.60
N THR A 64 -5.58 14.83 -1.58
CA THR A 64 -5.79 15.74 -0.43
C THR A 64 -5.74 17.21 -0.82
N ARG A 65 -5.02 17.56 -1.90
CA ARG A 65 -4.75 18.96 -2.27
C ARG A 65 -5.81 19.60 -3.16
N ARG A 66 -6.68 18.82 -3.80
CA ARG A 66 -7.62 19.32 -4.82
C ARG A 66 -8.92 19.91 -4.27
N LEU A 67 -9.15 19.89 -2.95
CA LEU A 67 -10.42 20.29 -2.35
C LEU A 67 -10.23 21.62 -1.62
N SER A 68 -10.60 22.71 -2.29
CA SER A 68 -10.51 24.06 -1.74
C SER A 68 -11.54 24.99 -2.38
N SER A 69 -12.79 24.85 -1.94
CA SER A 69 -13.83 25.86 -2.02
C SER A 69 -14.76 25.76 -0.80
N ASP A 70 -14.54 26.66 0.16
CA ASP A 70 -15.30 27.16 1.33
C ASP A 70 -16.28 26.28 2.14
N ILE A 71 -16.91 25.24 1.58
CA ILE A 71 -17.55 24.11 2.30
C ILE A 71 -16.59 22.90 2.35
N GLU A 72 -15.71 22.78 1.34
CA GLU A 72 -14.61 21.81 1.21
C GLU A 72 -13.53 21.92 2.29
N ALA A 73 -13.46 23.02 3.03
CA ALA A 73 -12.44 23.22 4.05
C ALA A 73 -12.67 22.47 5.38
N THR A 74 -13.83 21.81 5.58
CA THR A 74 -14.16 21.16 6.88
C THR A 74 -14.22 19.64 6.81
N LEU A 75 -14.58 19.09 5.64
CA LEU A 75 -14.78 17.66 5.44
C LEU A 75 -13.59 17.06 4.71
N SER A 76 -13.14 15.92 5.20
CA SER A 76 -12.10 15.12 4.59
C SER A 76 -12.65 14.35 3.37
N PRO A 77 -11.79 13.92 2.43
CA PRO A 77 -12.22 13.16 1.24
C PRO A 77 -13.15 11.97 1.53
N ILE A 78 -12.92 11.27 2.65
CA ILE A 78 -13.77 10.13 3.04
C ILE A 78 -15.16 10.59 3.50
N GLU A 79 -15.26 11.71 4.22
CA GLU A 79 -16.54 12.26 4.67
C GLU A 79 -17.35 12.79 3.48
N TYR A 80 -16.69 13.42 2.51
CA TYR A 80 -17.31 13.78 1.22
C TYR A 80 -17.93 12.56 0.54
N ALA A 81 -17.15 11.50 0.43
CA ALA A 81 -17.63 10.29 -0.23
C ALA A 81 -18.83 9.66 0.50
N LEU A 82 -18.84 9.67 1.83
CA LEU A 82 -19.93 9.13 2.66
C LEU A 82 -21.22 9.94 2.54
N ILE A 83 -21.13 11.25 2.34
CA ILE A 83 -22.29 12.15 2.26
C ILE A 83 -22.89 12.18 0.86
N GLU A 84 -22.05 12.20 -0.18
CA GLU A 84 -22.53 12.43 -1.55
C GLU A 84 -22.95 11.15 -2.30
N ASN A 85 -22.45 9.98 -1.88
CA ASN A 85 -22.57 8.76 -2.67
C ASN A 85 -23.30 7.66 -1.89
N GLU A 86 -24.39 7.13 -2.46
CA GLU A 86 -25.02 5.89 -1.95
C GLU A 86 -24.14 4.66 -2.23
N ASP A 87 -23.39 4.67 -3.34
CA ASP A 87 -22.36 3.68 -3.66
C ASP A 87 -20.99 4.36 -3.78
N TYR A 88 -20.10 4.03 -2.85
CA TYR A 88 -18.76 4.60 -2.77
C TYR A 88 -17.86 4.23 -3.96
N SER A 89 -18.21 3.20 -4.73
CA SER A 89 -17.42 2.75 -5.87
C SER A 89 -17.41 3.73 -7.05
N ASP A 90 -18.44 4.58 -7.15
CA ASP A 90 -18.56 5.62 -8.18
C ASP A 90 -18.03 6.99 -7.72
N SER A 91 -17.53 7.08 -6.48
CA SER A 91 -17.08 8.34 -5.90
C SER A 91 -15.78 8.83 -6.53
N ALA A 92 -15.79 10.07 -7.03
CA ALA A 92 -14.58 10.74 -7.53
C ALA A 92 -13.50 10.92 -6.44
N TYR A 93 -13.89 10.88 -5.17
CA TYR A 93 -13.01 11.02 -4.00
C TYR A 93 -12.32 9.70 -3.62
N LEU A 94 -12.79 8.56 -4.14
CA LEU A 94 -12.32 7.22 -3.80
C LEU A 94 -11.82 6.47 -5.04
N PRO A 95 -10.75 6.94 -5.70
CA PRO A 95 -10.36 6.47 -7.03
C PRO A 95 -9.92 5.00 -7.08
N ARG A 96 -9.71 4.35 -5.93
CA ARG A 96 -9.15 3.00 -5.84
C ARG A 96 -10.01 2.11 -4.96
N LYS A 97 -10.02 0.81 -5.26
CA LYS A 97 -10.72 -0.20 -4.43
C LYS A 97 -10.31 -0.16 -2.94
N LYS A 98 -9.05 0.19 -2.63
CA LYS A 98 -8.61 0.37 -1.22
C LYS A 98 -9.29 1.54 -0.52
N HIS A 99 -9.62 2.61 -1.25
CA HIS A 99 -10.29 3.81 -0.75
C HIS A 99 -11.78 3.55 -0.54
N VAL A 100 -12.44 2.84 -1.47
CA VAL A 100 -13.82 2.34 -1.30
C VAL A 100 -13.92 1.47 -0.04
N ARG A 101 -12.98 0.53 0.13
CA ARG A 101 -12.91 -0.28 1.35
C ARG A 101 -12.67 0.56 2.61
N ALA A 102 -11.91 1.66 2.51
CA ALA A 102 -11.68 2.57 3.64
C ALA A 102 -12.99 3.27 4.03
N ALA A 103 -13.73 3.81 3.06
CA ALA A 103 -15.06 4.39 3.29
C ALA A 103 -16.02 3.38 3.93
N ASN A 104 -16.06 2.13 3.44
CA ASN A 104 -16.85 1.05 4.03
C ASN A 104 -16.53 0.81 5.53
N ILE A 105 -15.26 0.93 5.93
CA ILE A 105 -14.86 0.79 7.34
C ILE A 105 -15.28 2.02 8.14
N VAL A 106 -15.12 3.23 7.59
CA VAL A 106 -15.51 4.47 8.27
C VAL A 106 -17.01 4.58 8.45
N ALA A 107 -17.81 4.18 7.45
CA ALA A 107 -19.27 4.11 7.54
C ALA A 107 -19.77 3.21 8.70
N LYS A 108 -18.95 2.23 9.10
CA LYS A 108 -19.23 1.30 10.19
C LYS A 108 -18.40 1.57 11.44
N PHE A 109 -17.73 2.72 11.50
CA PHE A 109 -16.75 2.96 12.56
C PHE A 109 -17.40 2.97 13.95
N GLN A 110 -18.52 3.66 14.10
CA GLN A 110 -19.26 3.71 15.37
C GLN A 110 -19.79 2.32 15.77
N ASP A 111 -20.29 1.54 14.80
CA ASP A 111 -20.81 0.19 15.02
C ASP A 111 -19.72 -0.81 15.46
N TRP A 112 -18.51 -0.69 14.90
CA TRP A 112 -17.43 -1.66 15.07
C TRP A 112 -16.37 -1.25 16.09
N SER A 113 -16.37 0.02 16.51
CA SER A 113 -15.37 0.53 17.44
C SER A 113 -15.70 0.20 18.88
N VAL A 114 -14.65 0.20 19.70
CA VAL A 114 -14.73 0.05 21.15
C VAL A 114 -14.23 1.33 21.79
N ARG A 115 -15.02 1.86 22.73
CA ARG A 115 -14.64 3.05 23.50
C ARG A 115 -13.42 2.76 24.37
N THR A 116 -12.45 3.67 24.34
CA THR A 116 -11.18 3.53 25.05
C THR A 116 -11.18 4.30 26.37
N LYS A 117 -10.30 3.89 27.30
CA LYS A 117 -10.07 4.61 28.56
C LYS A 117 -9.50 6.02 28.36
N ARG A 118 -8.93 6.30 27.19
CA ARG A 118 -8.38 7.61 26.81
C ARG A 118 -9.41 8.46 26.05
N ASP A 119 -10.69 8.26 26.36
CA ASP A 119 -11.81 9.03 25.86
C ASP A 119 -12.10 8.95 24.33
N GLY A 120 -11.26 8.31 23.51
CA GLY A 120 -11.53 8.08 22.09
C GLY A 120 -12.13 6.71 21.77
N GLU A 121 -12.34 6.43 20.49
CA GLU A 121 -12.85 5.16 19.94
C GLU A 121 -11.77 4.45 19.15
N ARG A 122 -11.79 3.11 19.14
CA ARG A 122 -10.82 2.34 18.35
C ARG A 122 -11.40 1.09 17.72
N ILE A 123 -10.84 0.72 16.58
CA ILE A 123 -11.02 -0.58 15.93
C ILE A 123 -9.65 -1.22 15.80
N ARG A 124 -9.47 -2.47 16.23
CA ARG A 124 -8.22 -3.21 16.03
C ARG A 124 -8.49 -4.50 15.27
N VAL A 125 -7.54 -4.89 14.41
CA VAL A 125 -7.77 -6.04 13.51
C VAL A 125 -7.85 -7.35 14.27
N LYS A 126 -7.11 -7.48 15.38
CA LYS A 126 -6.95 -8.74 16.12
C LYS A 126 -8.08 -9.01 17.11
N ASP A 127 -8.57 -8.00 17.82
CA ASP A 127 -9.44 -8.24 18.98
C ASP A 127 -10.92 -8.07 18.59
N GLU A 128 -11.21 -7.23 17.62
CA GLU A 128 -12.56 -6.78 17.25
C GLU A 128 -13.12 -7.55 16.05
N LYS A 129 -12.50 -8.67 15.64
CA LYS A 129 -12.99 -9.54 14.55
C LYS A 129 -13.31 -8.78 13.25
N VAL A 130 -12.60 -7.68 12.99
CA VAL A 130 -12.89 -6.76 11.87
C VAL A 130 -12.97 -7.46 10.52
N LYS A 131 -12.20 -8.52 10.32
CA LYS A 131 -12.27 -9.35 9.11
C LYS A 131 -13.63 -10.04 8.93
N GLU A 132 -14.16 -10.58 10.02
CA GLU A 132 -15.45 -11.27 10.04
C GLU A 132 -16.56 -10.24 9.81
N LEU A 133 -16.54 -9.13 10.57
CA LEU A 133 -17.50 -8.03 10.42
C LEU A 133 -17.51 -7.45 9.00
N TYR A 134 -16.34 -7.24 8.40
CA TYR A 134 -16.24 -6.74 7.04
C TYR A 134 -16.81 -7.73 6.02
N ASN A 135 -16.51 -9.02 6.18
CA ASN A 135 -17.02 -10.06 5.30
C ASN A 135 -18.54 -10.24 5.45
N GLU A 136 -19.08 -10.12 6.66
CA GLU A 136 -20.52 -10.19 6.92
C GLU A 136 -21.26 -8.99 6.32
N ALA A 137 -20.70 -7.78 6.43
CA ALA A 137 -21.34 -6.58 5.91
C ALA A 137 -21.24 -6.44 4.38
N TYR A 138 -20.12 -6.85 3.78
CA TYR A 138 -19.81 -6.55 2.37
C TYR A 138 -19.55 -7.79 1.51
N GLY A 139 -19.64 -9.00 2.07
CA GLY A 139 -19.40 -10.26 1.34
C GLY A 139 -17.96 -10.46 0.85
N GLU A 140 -17.00 -9.64 1.30
CA GLU A 140 -15.60 -9.69 0.88
C GLU A 140 -14.68 -10.08 2.04
N SER A 141 -13.89 -11.14 1.85
CA SER A 141 -12.88 -11.55 2.82
C SER A 141 -11.56 -10.79 2.60
N LEU A 142 -11.11 -10.06 3.62
CA LEU A 142 -9.86 -9.30 3.58
C LEU A 142 -8.75 -9.97 4.41
N SER A 143 -7.58 -10.14 3.80
CA SER A 143 -6.36 -10.52 4.52
C SER A 143 -5.89 -9.42 5.47
N SER A 144 -5.07 -9.75 6.48
CA SER A 144 -4.49 -8.74 7.39
C SER A 144 -3.71 -7.65 6.65
N LYS A 145 -3.02 -8.02 5.57
CA LYS A 145 -2.24 -7.08 4.74
C LYS A 145 -3.15 -6.13 3.96
N GLN A 146 -4.30 -6.61 3.48
CA GLN A 146 -5.30 -5.75 2.86
C GLN A 146 -5.91 -4.79 3.88
N LEU A 147 -6.32 -5.28 5.07
CA LEU A 147 -6.83 -4.41 6.14
C LEU A 147 -5.81 -3.37 6.58
N SER A 148 -4.54 -3.73 6.72
CA SER A 148 -3.46 -2.79 7.02
C SER A 148 -3.41 -1.63 6.01
N ARG A 149 -3.46 -1.94 4.70
CA ARG A 149 -3.50 -0.92 3.64
C ARG A 149 -4.78 -0.10 3.64
N VAL A 150 -5.91 -0.71 3.97
CA VAL A 150 -7.19 -0.01 4.11
C VAL A 150 -7.13 0.95 5.29
N PHE A 151 -6.56 0.55 6.43
CA PHE A 151 -6.41 1.41 7.60
C PHE A 151 -5.49 2.61 7.33
N SER A 152 -4.39 2.41 6.59
CA SER A 152 -3.55 3.53 6.16
C SER A 152 -4.29 4.47 5.19
N ALA A 153 -5.18 3.93 4.35
CA ALA A 153 -6.03 4.74 3.48
C ALA A 153 -7.08 5.52 4.27
N VAL A 154 -7.64 4.95 5.35
CA VAL A 154 -8.54 5.66 6.27
C VAL A 154 -7.84 6.87 6.88
N GLU A 155 -6.62 6.70 7.41
CA GLU A 155 -5.85 7.82 7.98
C GLU A 155 -5.58 8.92 6.96
N ALA A 156 -5.16 8.55 5.75
CA ALA A 156 -4.88 9.52 4.69
C ALA A 156 -6.14 10.27 4.21
N LEU A 157 -7.26 9.57 4.01
CA LEU A 157 -8.49 10.16 3.49
C LEU A 157 -9.36 10.85 4.55
N SER A 158 -9.08 10.63 5.83
CA SER A 158 -9.74 11.32 6.95
C SER A 158 -8.98 12.58 7.40
N ASP A 159 -7.97 13.01 6.64
CA ASP A 159 -7.07 14.10 7.01
C ASP A 159 -6.48 13.94 8.41
N SER A 160 -6.11 12.71 8.77
CA SER A 160 -5.57 12.33 10.09
C SER A 160 -6.53 12.46 11.28
N LYS A 161 -7.84 12.70 11.05
CA LYS A 161 -8.86 12.60 12.13
C LYS A 161 -8.86 11.21 12.75
N ILE A 162 -8.74 10.17 11.92
CA ILE A 162 -8.55 8.79 12.37
C ILE A 162 -7.09 8.40 12.20
N ILE A 163 -6.48 7.94 13.29
CA ILE A 163 -5.04 7.62 13.33
C ILE A 163 -4.85 6.11 13.14
N HIS A 164 -3.97 5.71 12.22
CA HIS A 164 -3.57 4.31 12.04
C HIS A 164 -2.33 4.00 12.91
N ARG A 165 -2.51 3.17 13.95
CA ARG A 165 -1.39 2.73 14.78
C ARG A 165 -1.02 1.29 14.48
N THR A 166 0.27 1.02 14.37
CA THR A 166 0.78 -0.31 13.98
C THR A 166 1.25 -1.15 15.16
N ASP A 167 1.51 -0.53 16.31
CA ASP A 167 2.28 -1.10 17.43
C ASP A 167 1.62 -2.33 18.06
N SER A 168 0.29 -2.44 17.98
CA SER A 168 -0.53 -3.48 18.59
C SER A 168 -1.18 -4.45 17.58
N GLY A 169 -0.78 -4.41 16.30
CA GLY A 169 -1.35 -5.27 15.26
C GLY A 169 -2.42 -4.60 14.39
N HIS A 170 -2.18 -3.34 14.02
CA HIS A 170 -3.06 -2.45 13.26
C HIS A 170 -4.35 -2.09 13.99
N GLU A 171 -4.44 -0.84 14.41
CA GLU A 171 -5.64 -0.23 14.99
C GLU A 171 -5.92 1.11 14.33
N LEU A 172 -7.19 1.41 14.13
CA LEU A 172 -7.69 2.76 13.87
C LEU A 172 -8.11 3.36 15.20
N PHE A 173 -7.75 4.61 15.44
CA PHE A 173 -8.09 5.34 16.64
C PHE A 173 -8.67 6.70 16.27
N LEU A 174 -9.89 6.98 16.71
CA LEU A 174 -10.53 8.29 16.62
C LEU A 174 -10.43 8.99 17.97
N PRO A 175 -9.68 10.10 18.09
CA PRO A 175 -9.66 10.92 19.30
C PRO A 175 -11.04 11.55 19.57
N LYS A 176 -11.40 11.76 20.84
CA LYS A 176 -12.66 12.43 21.23
C LYS A 176 -12.81 13.86 20.72
N THR A 177 -11.67 14.52 20.49
CA THR A 177 -11.61 15.89 19.98
C THR A 177 -11.97 15.98 18.52
N GLU A 178 -11.92 14.85 17.81
CA GLU A 178 -12.28 14.75 16.41
C GLU A 178 -13.68 14.16 16.30
N ALA A 179 -14.41 14.61 15.28
CA ALA A 179 -15.69 14.04 14.89
C ALA A 179 -15.63 13.66 13.42
N LEU A 180 -16.25 12.52 13.09
CA LEU A 180 -16.47 12.10 11.73
C LEU A 180 -17.87 12.52 11.32
N VAL A 181 -17.97 13.16 10.17
CA VAL A 181 -19.25 13.46 9.53
C VAL A 181 -19.54 12.37 8.52
N THR A 182 -20.50 11.53 8.85
CA THR A 182 -20.86 10.35 8.06
C THR A 182 -22.17 10.52 7.30
N ASN A 183 -22.96 11.54 7.63
CA ASN A 183 -24.23 11.83 6.98
C ASN A 183 -24.54 13.34 6.94
N MET A 184 -25.53 13.68 6.12
CA MET A 184 -25.93 15.08 5.88
C MET A 184 -26.56 15.75 7.11
N ASP A 185 -27.14 15.00 8.04
CA ASP A 185 -27.74 15.57 9.24
C ASP A 185 -26.68 15.99 10.27
N GLU A 186 -25.64 15.16 10.46
CA GLU A 186 -24.43 15.52 11.23
C GLU A 186 -23.74 16.76 10.68
N LEU A 187 -23.69 16.91 9.34
CA LEU A 187 -23.14 18.11 8.71
C LEU A 187 -23.94 19.37 9.03
N LYS A 188 -25.28 19.28 9.03
CA LYS A 188 -26.16 20.41 9.38
C LYS A 188 -25.98 20.82 10.84
N GLU A 189 -25.91 19.86 11.76
CA GLU A 189 -25.70 20.13 13.20
C GLU A 189 -24.37 20.86 13.46
N LEU A 190 -23.30 20.49 12.74
CA LEU A 190 -22.01 21.17 12.81
C LEU A 190 -22.06 22.60 12.27
N SER A 191 -22.87 22.85 11.23
CA SER A 191 -23.05 24.19 10.66
C SER A 191 -23.85 25.12 11.57
N THR A 192 -24.86 24.60 12.28
CA THR A 192 -25.67 25.39 13.21
C THR A 192 -24.89 25.80 14.46
N ASN A 193 -24.07 24.91 15.02
CA ASN A 193 -23.29 25.22 16.23
C ASN A 193 -22.19 26.27 16.01
N LYS A 194 -21.70 26.46 14.77
CA LYS A 194 -20.73 27.52 14.43
C LYS A 194 -21.36 28.91 14.29
N THR A 195 -22.68 29.01 14.23
CA THR A 195 -23.38 30.30 14.03
C THR A 195 -23.74 30.98 15.36
N ASP A 196 -23.61 30.25 16.47
CA ASP A 196 -24.00 30.70 17.82
C ASP A 196 -22.78 31.06 18.72
N GLU A 197 -21.55 31.06 18.18
CA GLU A 197 -20.32 31.59 18.82
C GLU A 197 -19.90 32.95 18.23
#